data_AF-A0A3Q1EKG3-F1
#
_entry.id   AF-A0A3Q1EKG3-F1
#
_cell.length_a   1.000
_cell.length_b   1.000
_cell.length_c   1.000
_cell.angle_alpha   90.00
_cell.angle_beta   90.00
_cell.angle_gamma   90.00
#
_symmetry.space_group_name_H-M   'P 1'
#
loop_
_entity.id
_entity.type
_entity.pdbx_description
1 polymer ?
#
loop_
_entity_poly.entity_id
_entity_poly.type
_entity_poly.pdbx_seq_one_letter_code
_entity_poly.pdbx_strand_id
1 'polypeptide(L)' 'MMFLVLTGVKCEQLTQPESMTVQPGQRLSITCQVSYSVSSYWTNWIRQPAGKG' A
#
# COMPACT_ATOMS: atom_id res chain seq x y z
N MET A 1 -15.08 24.12 -31.44
CA MET A 1 -14.39 22.92 -30.92
C MET A 1 -14.45 22.98 -29.40
N MET A 2 -15.43 22.32 -28.80
CA MET A 2 -15.60 22.33 -27.35
C MET A 2 -14.54 21.41 -26.73
N PHE A 3 -13.54 21.99 -26.05
CA PHE A 3 -12.55 21.22 -25.31
C PHE A 3 -13.21 20.69 -24.03
N LEU A 4 -13.49 19.39 -24.01
CA LEU A 4 -13.93 18.68 -22.81
C LEU A 4 -12.69 18.40 -21.94
N VAL A 5 -12.54 19.07 -20.80
CA VAL A 5 -11.46 18.79 -19.83
C VAL A 5 -11.94 17.66 -18.92
N LEU A 6 -11.53 16.42 -19.20
CA LEU A 6 -11.76 15.30 -18.29
C LEU A 6 -10.74 15.37 -17.15
N THR A 7 -11.13 15.89 -15.99
CA THR A 7 -10.33 15.77 -14.77
C THR A 7 -10.46 14.33 -14.25
N GLY A 8 -9.60 13.43 -14.74
CA GLY A 8 -9.55 12.04 -14.26
C GLY A 8 -9.01 11.94 -12.84
N VAL A 9 -9.54 11.00 -12.05
CA VAL A 9 -8.94 10.59 -10.77
C VAL A 9 -7.80 9.60 -11.07
N LYS A 10 -6.62 9.83 -10.50
CA LYS A 10 -5.50 8.88 -10.54
C LYS A 10 -5.56 7.98 -9.31
N CYS A 11 -5.82 6.69 -9.50
CA CYS A 11 -5.77 5.70 -8.44
C CYS A 11 -4.39 5.05 -8.39
N GLU A 12 -3.84 4.88 -7.19
CA GLU A 12 -2.67 4.03 -6.95
C GLU A 12 -3.11 2.82 -6.12
N GLN A 13 -2.57 1.65 -6.45
CA GLN A 13 -2.90 0.40 -5.81
C GLN A 13 -1.70 -0.10 -4.99
N LEU A 14 -1.98 -0.50 -3.76
CA LEU A 14 -1.05 -1.19 -2.86
C LEU A 14 -1.66 -2.55 -2.52
N THR A 15 -0.92 -3.63 -2.80
CA THR A 15 -1.37 -4.99 -2.56
C THR A 15 -0.39 -5.69 -1.61
N GLN A 16 -0.91 -6.19 -0.50
CA GLN A 16 -0.18 -7.03 0.46
C GLN A 16 -1.07 -8.23 0.86
N PRO A 17 -0.50 -9.30 1.46
CA PRO A 17 -1.30 -10.40 1.98
C PRO A 17 -2.31 -9.89 3.03
N GLU A 18 -3.55 -10.34 2.94
CA GLU A 18 -4.64 -9.96 3.87
C GLU A 18 -4.32 -10.30 5.32
N SER A 19 -3.71 -11.47 5.54
CA SER A 19 -3.25 -11.88 6.86
C SER A 19 -2.11 -12.88 6.75
N MET A 20 -1.28 -12.92 7.79
CA MET A 20 -0.20 -13.90 7.93
C MET A 20 -0.14 -14.34 9.38
N THR A 21 0.04 -15.64 9.60
CA THR A 21 0.28 -16.21 10.94
C THR A 21 1.65 -16.84 10.96
N VAL A 22 2.46 -16.51 11.96
CA VAL A 22 3.80 -17.09 12.16
C VAL A 22 3.96 -17.52 13.61
N GLN A 23 4.83 -18.49 13.85
CA GLN A 23 5.16 -18.90 15.20
C GLN A 23 6.10 -17.89 15.88
N PRO A 24 6.05 -17.74 17.22
CA PRO A 24 7.01 -16.94 17.95
C PRO A 24 8.46 -17.33 17.61
N GLY A 25 9.33 -16.34 17.42
CA GLY A 25 10.74 -16.55 17.06
C GLY A 25 11.00 -16.84 15.57
N GLN A 26 9.97 -17.05 14.75
CA GLN A 26 10.12 -17.12 13.29
C GLN A 26 10.21 -15.72 12.69
N ARG A 27 10.94 -15.60 11.57
CA ARG A 27 11.01 -14.35 10.80
C ARG A 27 9.76 -14.19 9.95
N LEU A 28 9.09 -13.05 10.08
CA LEU A 28 8.03 -12.62 9.17
C LEU A 28 8.61 -11.76 8.05
N SER A 29 8.20 -12.01 6.81
CA SER A 29 8.50 -11.15 5.65
C SER A 29 7.19 -10.72 5.00
N ILE A 30 6.95 -9.41 4.93
CA ILE A 30 5.74 -8.84 4.33
C ILE A 30 6.15 -8.18 3.01
N THR A 31 5.36 -8.40 1.96
CA THR A 31 5.58 -7.81 0.64
C THR A 31 4.42 -6.88 0.30
N CYS A 32 4.74 -5.70 -0.21
CA CYS A 32 3.77 -4.76 -0.76
C CYS A 32 4.13 -4.52 -2.22
N GLN A 33 3.22 -4.89 -3.14
CA GLN A 33 3.32 -4.52 -4.55
C GLN A 33 2.58 -3.20 -4.77
N VAL A 34 3.25 -2.26 -5.42
CA VAL A 34 2.72 -0.93 -5.71
C VAL A 34 2.56 -0.72 -7.22
N SER A 35 1.57 0.08 -7.63
CA SER A 35 1.39 0.49 -9.04
C SER A 35 2.29 1.64 -9.48
N TYR A 36 2.93 2.33 -8.53
CA TYR A 36 3.82 3.47 -8.76
C TYR A 36 5.30 3.08 -8.58
N SER A 37 6.22 3.96 -9.01
CA SER A 37 7.63 3.79 -8.68
C SER A 37 7.88 4.18 -7.22
N VAL A 38 8.40 3.27 -6.40
CA VAL A 38 8.73 3.54 -4.99
C VAL A 38 9.69 4.72 -4.77
N SER A 39 10.44 5.13 -5.80
CA SER A 39 11.29 6.32 -5.74
C SER A 39 10.54 7.64 -5.95
N SER A 40 9.31 7.61 -6.45
CA SER A 40 8.52 8.80 -6.77
C SER A 40 7.88 9.46 -5.54
N TYR A 41 7.68 8.71 -4.45
CA TYR A 41 6.98 9.19 -3.26
C TYR A 41 7.55 8.56 -1.98
N TRP A 42 7.33 9.23 -0.85
CA TRP A 42 7.59 8.66 0.47
C TRP A 42 6.70 7.43 0.68
N THR A 43 7.34 6.29 0.92
CA THR A 43 6.68 5.01 1.16
C THR A 43 7.10 4.48 2.52
N ASN A 44 6.14 4.17 3.39
CA ASN A 44 6.39 3.75 4.77
C ASN A 44 5.58 2.50 5.12
N TRP A 45 6.13 1.65 5.99
CA TRP A 45 5.40 0.58 6.65
C TRP A 45 4.75 1.09 7.94
N ILE A 46 3.46 0.79 8.12
CA ILE A 46 2.69 1.23 9.30
C ILE A 46 2.23 -0.01 10.06
N ARG A 47 2.33 0.05 11.39
CA ARG A 47 1.79 -0.97 12.30
C ARG A 47 0.75 -0.35 13.22
N GLN A 48 -0.43 -0.96 13.31
CA GLN A 48 -1.49 -0.56 14.23
C GLN A 48 -1.89 -1.77 15.06
N PRO A 49 -1.45 -1.85 16.33
CA PRO A 49 -1.87 -2.93 17.22
C PRO A 49 -3.38 -2.86 17.49
N ALA A 50 -4.02 -4.01 17.69
CA ALA A 50 -5.42 -4.08 18.05
C ALA A 50 -5.72 -3.22 19.30
N GLY A 51 -6.83 -2.49 19.28
CA GLY A 51 -7.25 -1.61 20.37
C GLY A 51 -6.49 -0.30 20.49
N LYS A 52 -5.69 0.09 19.49
CA LYS A 52 -5.00 1.39 19.43
C LYS A 52 -5.46 2.21 18.22
N GLY A 53 -5.83 3.47 18.46
CA GLY A 53 -6.29 4.46 17.50
C GLY A 53 -6.35 5.83 18.15
#